data_AF-A0A370MUW9-F1
#
_entry.id   AF-A0A370MUW9-F1
#
_cell.length_a   1.000
_cell.length_b   1.000
_cell.length_c   1.000
_cell.angle_alpha   90.00
_cell.angle_beta   90.00
_cell.angle_gamma   90.00
#
_symmetry.space_group_name_H-M   'P 1'
#
loop_
_entity.id
_entity.type
_entity.pdbx_description
1 polymer ?
#
loop_
_entity_poly.entity_id
_entity_poly.type
_entity_poly.pdbx_seq_one_letter_code
_entity_poly.pdbx_strand_id
1 'polypeptide(L)' 'GLRGVSDNHGPRLHDMRHLFATRTLVRWYQSGQDPERRLPILSAYLGHAHVADTQWYLSATPELMRESMRRLERYWENRS' A
#
# COMPACT_ATOMS: atom_id res chain seq x y z
N GLY A 1 -12.74 3.87 25.25
CA GLY A 1 -12.13 3.88 23.90
C GLY A 1 -13.04 4.65 22.95
N LEU A 2 -12.58 5.01 21.75
CA LEU A 2 -13.36 5.76 20.74
C LEU A 2 -14.52 4.95 20.11
N ARG A 3 -15.12 4.03 20.88
CA ARG A 3 -16.25 3.18 20.48
C ARG A 3 -17.22 3.05 21.66
N GLY A 4 -18.52 3.12 21.35
CA GLY A 4 -19.58 2.59 22.22
C GLY A 4 -19.70 1.07 22.06
N VAL A 5 -20.28 0.40 23.05
CA VAL A 5 -20.40 -1.08 23.13
C VAL A 5 -21.17 -1.70 21.94
N SER A 6 -21.92 -0.88 21.19
CA SER A 6 -22.81 -1.31 20.10
C SER A 6 -22.34 -0.87 18.70
N ASP A 7 -21.19 -0.18 18.57
CA ASP A 7 -20.70 0.31 17.28
C ASP A 7 -20.08 -0.81 16.45
N ASN A 8 -20.87 -1.39 15.55
CA ASN A 8 -20.40 -2.38 14.57
C ASN A 8 -19.82 -1.73 13.29
N HIS A 9 -20.07 -0.42 13.13
CA HIS A 9 -19.56 0.43 12.04
C HIS A 9 -18.89 1.68 12.60
N GLY A 10 -17.57 1.76 12.40
CA GLY A 10 -16.71 2.86 12.78
C GLY A 10 -15.29 2.56 12.30
N PRO A 11 -14.44 3.58 12.07
CA PRO A 11 -13.10 3.37 11.51
C PRO A 11 -12.33 2.35 12.36
N ARG A 12 -12.04 1.20 11.76
CA ARG A 12 -11.32 0.13 12.43
C ARG A 12 -9.83 0.45 12.39
N LEU A 13 -9.08 -0.02 13.38
CA LEU A 13 -7.62 0.06 13.37
C LEU A 13 -7.04 -0.54 12.07
N HIS A 14 -7.69 -1.59 11.57
CA HIS A 14 -7.38 -2.20 10.27
C HIS A 14 -7.56 -1.24 9.10
N ASP A 15 -8.62 -0.41 9.09
CA ASP A 15 -8.87 0.56 8.02
C ASP A 15 -7.81 1.67 8.01
N MET A 16 -7.36 2.09 9.20
CA MET A 16 -6.26 3.05 9.32
C MET A 16 -4.93 2.45 8.82
N ARG A 17 -4.65 1.19 9.15
CA ARG A 17 -3.48 0.46 8.63
C ARG A 17 -3.53 0.35 7.10
N HIS A 18 -4.69 0.00 6.57
CA HIS A 18 -4.91 -0.09 5.12
C HIS A 18 -4.70 1.27 4.44
N LEU A 19 -5.32 2.34 4.97
CA LEU A 19 -5.20 3.68 4.41
C LEU A 19 -3.74 4.18 4.47
N PHE A 20 -3.04 3.92 5.57
CA PHE A 20 -1.63 4.28 5.72
C PHE A 20 -0.73 3.54 4.72
N ALA A 21 -0.90 2.22 4.58
CA ALA A 21 -0.15 1.40 3.64
C ALA A 21 -0.36 1.88 2.20
N THR A 22 -1.62 2.03 1.78
CA THR A 22 -2.00 2.50 0.44
C THR A 22 -1.42 3.89 0.14
N ARG A 23 -1.56 4.87 1.04
CA ARG A 23 -1.03 6.23 0.82
C ARG A 23 0.50 6.26 0.73
N THR A 24 1.17 5.42 1.53
CA THR A 24 2.63 5.34 1.53
C THR A 24 3.14 4.74 0.22
N LEU A 25 2.52 3.65 -0.25
CA LEU A 25 2.87 3.04 -1.53
C LEU A 25 2.63 4.01 -2.69
N VAL A 26 1.46 4.66 -2.76
CA VAL A 26 1.15 5.67 -3.80
C VAL A 26 2.20 6.79 -3.84
N ARG A 27 2.60 7.32 -2.67
CA ARG A 27 3.65 8.34 -2.59
C ARG A 27 5.00 7.83 -3.11
N TRP A 28 5.38 6.61 -2.77
CA TRP A 28 6.62 6.01 -3.26
C TRP A 28 6.62 5.86 -4.79
N TYR A 29 5.51 5.39 -5.37
CA TYR A 29 5.35 5.35 -6.83
C TYR A 29 5.47 6.75 -7.47
N GLN A 30 4.76 7.75 -6.94
CA GLN A 30 4.77 9.11 -7.49
C GLN A 30 6.15 9.78 -7.41
N SER A 31 6.92 9.47 -6.37
CA SER A 31 8.27 10.00 -6.16
C SER A 31 9.37 9.23 -6.91
N GLY A 32 9.02 8.24 -7.74
CA GLY A 32 9.99 7.41 -8.46
C GLY A 32 10.80 6.47 -7.57
N GLN A 33 10.44 6.34 -6.30
CA GLN A 33 11.06 5.40 -5.39
C GLN A 33 10.68 3.96 -5.78
N ASP A 34 11.55 3.00 -5.47
CA ASP A 34 11.27 1.57 -5.66
C ASP A 34 10.46 1.04 -4.46
N PRO A 35 9.16 0.74 -4.63
CA PRO A 35 8.31 0.27 -3.54
C PRO A 35 8.72 -1.12 -3.07
N GLU A 36 9.21 -2.00 -3.96
CA GLU A 36 9.59 -3.37 -3.61
C GLU A 36 10.76 -3.39 -2.63
N ARG A 37 11.75 -2.51 -2.85
CA ARG A 37 12.88 -2.33 -1.91
C ARG A 37 12.46 -1.74 -0.56
N ARG A 38 11.32 -1.07 -0.49
CA ARG A 38 10.83 -0.38 0.72
C ARG A 38 9.72 -1.14 1.45
N LEU A 39 9.16 -2.18 0.83
CA LEU A 39 8.15 -3.06 1.43
C LEU A 39 8.58 -3.63 2.80
N PRO A 40 9.83 -4.08 3.02
CA PRO A 40 10.23 -4.58 4.34
C PRO A 40 10.11 -3.54 5.45
N ILE A 41 10.41 -2.27 5.13
CA ILE A 41 10.29 -1.15 6.08
C ILE A 41 8.82 -0.88 6.40
N LEU A 42 7.95 -0.88 5.37
CA LEU A 42 6.51 -0.71 5.56
C LEU A 42 5.90 -1.86 6.37
N SER A 43 6.33 -3.09 6.10
CA SER A 43 5.90 -4.29 6.82
C SER A 43 6.23 -4.21 8.31
N ALA A 44 7.47 -3.83 8.64
CA ALA A 44 7.90 -3.62 10.02
C ALA A 44 7.09 -2.51 10.71
N TYR A 45 6.80 -1.41 10.00
CA TYR A 45 6.02 -0.29 10.54
C TYR A 45 4.55 -0.66 10.81
N LEU A 46 3.96 -1.52 9.97
CA LEU A 46 2.60 -2.03 10.14
C LEU A 46 2.50 -3.12 11.23
N GLY A 47 3.65 -3.65 11.69
CA GLY A 47 3.71 -4.79 12.59
C GLY A 47 3.34 -6.11 11.92
N HIS A 48 3.52 -6.21 10.60
CA HIS A 48 3.28 -7.43 9.85
C HIS A 48 4.45 -8.40 10.05
N ALA A 49 4.13 -9.63 10.44
CA ALA A 49 5.12 -10.71 10.59
C ALA A 49 5.70 -11.15 9.24
N HIS A 50 4.94 -10.98 8.16
CA HIS A 50 5.37 -11.33 6.81
C HIS A 50 5.23 -10.16 5.84
N VAL A 51 6.27 -9.94 5.03
CA VAL A 51 6.27 -8.94 3.96
C VAL A 51 5.17 -9.21 2.94
N ALA A 52 4.78 -10.48 2.75
CA ALA A 52 3.68 -10.90 1.89
C ALA A 52 2.33 -10.25 2.24
N ASP A 53 2.06 -10.03 3.54
CA ASP A 53 0.83 -9.36 4.00
C ASP A 53 0.79 -7.90 3.53
N THR A 54 1.97 -7.28 3.39
CA THR A 54 2.13 -5.91 2.89
C THR A 54 2.12 -5.88 1.36
N GLN A 55 2.63 -6.94 0.72
CA GLN A 55 2.64 -7.10 -0.73
C GLN A 55 1.21 -7.24 -1.28
N TRP A 56 0.27 -7.76 -0.48
CA TRP A 56 -1.17 -7.78 -0.81
C TRP A 56 -1.72 -6.38 -1.16
N TYR A 57 -1.21 -5.30 -0.54
CA TYR A 57 -1.66 -3.94 -0.84
C TYR A 57 -1.30 -3.46 -2.25
N LEU A 58 -0.23 -3.99 -2.84
CA LEU A 58 0.13 -3.70 -4.24
C LEU A 58 -0.91 -4.28 -5.20
N SER A 59 -1.46 -5.46 -4.88
CA SER A 59 -2.46 -6.16 -5.70
C SER A 59 -3.91 -5.78 -5.43
N ALA A 60 -4.23 -5.31 -4.22
CA ALA A 60 -5.62 -5.14 -3.77
C ALA A 60 -6.22 -3.74 -4.04
N THR A 61 -5.41 -2.76 -4.46
CA THR A 61 -5.90 -1.38 -4.63
C THR A 61 -5.93 -0.98 -6.11
N PRO A 62 -7.11 -0.71 -6.71
CA PRO A 62 -7.25 -0.34 -8.13
C PRO A 62 -6.42 0.90 -8.54
N GLU A 63 -6.24 1.85 -7.63
CA GLU A 63 -5.36 3.01 -7.83
C GLU A 63 -3.88 2.61 -7.97
N LEU A 64 -3.41 1.64 -7.17
CA LEU A 64 -2.04 1.13 -7.24
C LEU A 64 -1.81 0.28 -8.48
N MET A 65 -2.82 -0.49 -8.92
CA MET A 65 -2.74 -1.23 -10.17
C MET A 65 -2.56 -0.29 -11.36
N ARG A 66 -3.30 0.83 -11.41
CA ARG A 66 -3.12 1.88 -12.43
C ARG A 66 -1.73 2.50 -12.43
N GLU A 67 -1.18 2.82 -11.26
CA GLU A 67 0.15 3.42 -11.19
C GLU A 67 1.26 2.41 -11.52
N SER A 68 1.07 1.14 -11.17
CA SER A 68 1.96 0.04 -11.54
C SER A 68 1.96 -0.17 -13.06
N MET A 69 0.79 -0.10 -13.71
CA MET A 69 0.66 -0.20 -15.16
C MET A 69 1.35 0.98 -15.87
N ARG A 70 1.21 2.20 -15.36
CA ARG A 70 1.94 3.38 -15.89
C ARG A 70 3.46 3.28 -15.75
N ARG A 71 3.95 2.65 -14.70
CA ARG A 71 5.40 2.40 -14.54
C ARG A 71 5.87 1.34 -15.53
N LEU A 72 5.06 0.31 -15.75
CA LEU A 72 5.34 -0.73 -16.73
C LEU A 72 5.41 -0.11 -18.13
N GLU A 73 4.40 0.62 -18.58
CA GLU A 73 4.37 1.30 -19.89
C GLU A 73 5.63 2.16 -20.14
N ARG A 74 6.02 2.98 -19.16
CA ARG A 74 7.25 3.78 -19.23
C ARG A 74 8.53 2.95 -19.36
N TYR A 75 8.58 1.78 -18.72
CA TYR A 75 9.72 0.87 -18.86
C TYR A 75 9.80 0.25 -20.25
N TRP A 76 8.66 -0.05 -20.89
CA TRP A 76 8.61 -0.60 -22.24
C TRP A 76 8.89 0.45 -23.32
N GLU A 77 8.44 1.69 -23.14
CA GLU A 77 8.77 2.82 -24.04
C GLU A 77 10.26 3.14 -24.01
N ASN A 78 10.91 3.11 -22.84
CA ASN A 78 12.33 3.44 -22.69
C ASN A 78 13.27 2.31 -23.18
N ARG A 79 12.71 1.19 -23.62
CA ARG A 79 13.41 0.03 -24.18
C ARG A 79 13.23 -0.13 -25.70
N SER A 80 12.40 0.71 -26.31
CA SER A 80 12.21 0.83 -27.77
C SER A 80 13.04 1.96 -28.33
#